data_AF-A0A2T5H7H9-F1
#
_entry.id   AF-A0A2T5H7H9-F1
#
_cell.length_a   1.000
_cell.length_b   1.000
_cell.length_c   1.000
_cell.angle_alpha   90.00
_cell.angle_beta   90.00
_cell.angle_gamma   90.00
#
_symmetry.space_group_name_H-M   'P 1'
#
loop_
_entity.id
_entity.type
_entity.pdbx_description
1 polymer ?
#
loop_
_entity_poly.entity_id
_entity_poly.type
_entity_poly.pdbx_seq_one_letter_code
_entity_poly.pdbx_strand_id
1 'polypeptide(L)'
;MDKTFQDRVHNWVLACFGEEVAMDAVERNRRFLEESLELVQSLGASREFAHELVDYVFSRPKGDAPQEVGGVMVTLASLCATHGIELEQEAHKELSRIDSSEIIAKIRAKHARKPQF
;
A
#
# COMPACT_ATOMS: atom_id res chain seq x y z
N MET A 1 8.93 24.18 6.31
CA MET A 1 9.34 22.77 6.40
C MET A 1 8.79 22.09 5.17
N ASP A 2 9.63 21.36 4.44
CA ASP A 2 9.15 20.57 3.32
C ASP A 2 8.25 19.45 3.82
N LYS A 3 7.18 19.15 3.08
CA LYS A 3 6.24 18.08 3.41
C LYS A 3 6.96 16.73 3.30
N THR A 4 6.77 15.86 4.28
CA THR A 4 7.29 14.48 4.23
C THR A 4 6.61 13.69 3.10
N PHE A 5 7.18 12.55 2.71
CA PHE A 5 6.53 11.64 1.76
C PHE A 5 5.12 11.26 2.24
N GLN A 6 4.97 10.94 3.53
CA GLN A 6 3.68 10.60 4.14
C GLN A 6 2.67 11.75 4.03
N ASP A 7 3.09 12.99 4.31
CA ASP A 7 2.22 14.17 4.16
C ASP A 7 1.75 14.35 2.71
N ARG A 8 2.65 14.12 1.74
CA ARG A 8 2.32 14.25 0.32
C ARG A 8 1.34 13.17 -0.13
N VAL A 9 1.54 11.92 0.30
CA VAL A 9 0.59 10.82 0.04
C VAL A 9 -0.77 11.12 0.65
N HIS A 10 -0.82 11.56 1.91
CA HIS A 10 -2.09 11.89 2.57
C HIS A 10 -2.86 13.00 1.84
N ASN A 11 -2.17 14.07 1.46
CA ASN A 11 -2.75 15.15 0.67
C ASN A 11 -3.26 14.66 -0.70
N TRP A 12 -2.52 13.79 -1.37
CA TRP A 12 -2.95 13.20 -2.65
C TRP A 12 -4.21 12.34 -2.49
N VAL A 13 -4.28 11.48 -1.46
CA VAL A 13 -5.46 10.64 -1.21
C VAL A 13 -6.69 11.52 -0.95
N LEU A 14 -6.56 12.56 -0.12
CA LEU A 14 -7.63 13.53 0.15
C LEU A 14 -8.11 14.22 -1.13
N ALA A 15 -7.18 14.73 -1.96
CA ALA A 15 -7.53 15.40 -3.21
C ALA A 15 -8.15 14.43 -4.23
N CYS A 16 -7.68 13.18 -4.26
CA CYS A 16 -8.14 12.17 -5.21
C CYS A 16 -9.54 11.66 -4.86
N PHE A 17 -9.80 11.32 -3.60
CA PHE A 17 -11.01 10.59 -3.21
C PHE A 17 -11.95 11.34 -2.25
N GLY A 18 -11.54 12.48 -1.70
CA GLY A 18 -12.27 13.18 -0.64
C GLY A 18 -12.02 12.58 0.75
N GLU A 19 -12.46 13.30 1.77
CA GLU A 19 -12.19 12.99 3.18
C GLU A 19 -12.79 11.64 3.62
N GLU A 20 -14.02 11.34 3.21
CA GLU A 20 -14.72 10.10 3.57
C GLU A 20 -13.92 8.85 3.20
N VAL A 21 -13.45 8.77 1.95
CA VAL A 21 -12.66 7.63 1.46
C VAL A 21 -11.21 7.68 1.97
N ALA A 22 -10.65 8.87 2.16
CA ALA A 22 -9.29 9.03 2.68
C ALA A 22 -9.17 8.55 4.13
N MET A 23 -10.23 8.72 4.92
CA MET A 23 -10.28 8.39 6.34
C MET A 23 -10.95 7.04 6.63
N ASP A 24 -11.43 6.32 5.61
CA ASP A 24 -11.97 4.96 5.76
C ASP A 24 -10.85 3.95 6.06
N ALA A 25 -10.78 3.53 7.32
CA ALA A 25 -9.80 2.55 7.80
C ALA A 25 -9.89 1.18 7.11
N VAL A 26 -11.10 0.75 6.72
CA VAL A 26 -11.28 -0.55 6.04
C VAL A 26 -10.71 -0.46 4.63
N GLU A 27 -10.99 0.62 3.91
CA GLU A 27 -10.41 0.86 2.58
C GLU A 27 -8.89 1.01 2.65
N ARG A 28 -8.34 1.72 3.65
CA ARG A 28 -6.88 1.84 3.81
C ARG A 28 -6.22 0.48 4.06
N ASN A 29 -6.80 -0.37 4.90
CA ASN A 29 -6.32 -1.74 5.12
C ASN A 29 -6.36 -2.56 3.81
N ARG A 30 -7.48 -2.52 3.09
CA ARG A 30 -7.66 -3.23 1.82
C ARG A 30 -6.62 -2.81 0.78
N ARG A 31 -6.43 -1.50 0.60
CA ARG A 31 -5.47 -0.96 -0.37
C ARG A 31 -4.04 -1.33 -0.05
N PHE A 32 -3.64 -1.23 1.23
CA PHE A 32 -2.30 -1.66 1.63
C PHE A 32 -2.07 -3.16 1.40
N LEU A 33 -3.05 -4.01 1.75
CA LEU A 33 -2.94 -5.45 1.54
C LEU A 33 -2.91 -5.81 0.05
N GLU A 34 -3.73 -5.17 -0.79
CA GLU A 34 -3.76 -5.36 -2.24
C GLU A 34 -2.38 -5.08 -2.87
N GLU A 35 -1.77 -3.93 -2.58
CA GLU A 35 -0.44 -3.58 -3.11
C GLU A 35 0.66 -4.51 -2.57
N SER A 36 0.55 -4.92 -1.29
CA SER A 36 1.49 -5.88 -0.70
C SER A 36 1.42 -7.24 -1.40
N LEU A 37 0.22 -7.70 -1.75
CA LEU A 37 -0.01 -8.94 -2.48
C LEU A 37 0.47 -8.82 -3.94
N GLU A 38 0.18 -7.71 -4.61
CA GLU A 38 0.66 -7.43 -5.98
C GLU A 38 2.21 -7.42 -6.03
N LEU A 39 2.86 -6.81 -5.03
CA LEU A 39 4.32 -6.81 -4.92
C LEU A 39 4.86 -8.24 -4.79
N VAL A 40 4.43 -9.03 -3.79
CA VAL A 40 4.98 -10.38 -3.61
C VAL A 40 4.63 -11.32 -4.77
N GLN A 41 3.46 -11.16 -5.39
CA GLN A 41 3.09 -11.88 -6.60
C GLN A 41 4.07 -11.58 -7.75
N SER A 42 4.42 -10.30 -7.95
CA SER A 42 5.39 -9.90 -8.99
C SER A 42 6.79 -10.50 -8.78
N LEU A 43 7.10 -10.88 -7.53
CA LEU A 43 8.37 -11.49 -7.12
C LEU A 43 8.29 -13.02 -7.05
N GLY A 44 7.18 -13.63 -7.48
CA GLY A 44 7.02 -15.08 -7.63
C GLY A 44 6.33 -15.79 -6.46
N ALA A 45 5.75 -15.07 -5.49
CA ALA A 45 4.93 -15.69 -4.46
C ALA A 45 3.67 -16.32 -5.07
N SER A 46 3.34 -17.54 -4.63
CA SER A 46 2.09 -18.19 -5.02
C SER A 46 0.91 -17.71 -4.15
N ARG A 47 -0.30 -17.94 -4.65
CA ARG A 47 -1.54 -17.69 -3.90
C ARG A 47 -1.57 -18.54 -2.63
N GLU A 48 -1.17 -19.80 -2.74
CA GLU A 48 -1.18 -20.78 -1.65
C GLU A 48 -0.23 -20.33 -0.54
N PHE A 49 0.98 -19.88 -0.91
CA PHE A 49 1.94 -19.32 0.03
C PHE A 49 1.39 -18.08 0.77
N ALA A 50 0.70 -17.19 0.06
CA ALA A 50 0.07 -16.03 0.68
C ALA A 50 -1.03 -16.44 1.68
N HIS A 51 -1.85 -17.45 1.35
CA HIS A 51 -2.88 -17.97 2.27
C HIS A 51 -2.30 -18.64 3.52
N GLU A 52 -1.21 -19.41 3.38
CA GLU A 52 -0.50 -19.99 4.53
C GLU A 52 0.00 -18.91 5.50
N LEU A 53 0.49 -17.77 4.99
CA LEU A 53 0.87 -16.65 5.85
C LEU A 53 -0.32 -15.96 6.50
N VAL A 54 -1.46 -15.86 5.82
CA VAL A 54 -2.70 -15.37 6.45
C VAL A 54 -3.05 -16.25 7.65
N ASP A 55 -3.12 -17.56 7.47
CA ASP A 55 -3.44 -18.48 8.56
C ASP A 55 -2.43 -18.36 9.72
N TYR A 56 -1.14 -18.28 9.41
CA TYR A 56 -0.09 -18.13 10.40
C TYR A 56 -0.19 -16.82 11.20
N VAL A 57 -0.39 -15.67 10.54
CA VAL A 57 -0.48 -14.37 11.21
C VAL A 57 -1.75 -14.27 12.05
N PHE A 58 -2.89 -14.67 11.50
CA PHE A 58 -4.19 -14.59 12.17
C PHE A 58 -4.39 -15.67 13.25
N SER A 59 -3.51 -16.67 13.34
CA SER A 59 -3.50 -17.62 14.48
C SER A 59 -3.00 -17.00 15.79
N ARG A 60 -2.47 -15.76 15.76
CA ARG A 60 -1.82 -15.09 16.90
C ARG A 60 -2.67 -13.94 17.44
N PRO A 61 -2.44 -13.51 18.69
CA PRO A 61 -2.99 -12.25 19.19
C PRO A 61 -2.56 -11.07 18.32
N LYS A 62 -3.44 -10.08 18.20
CA LYS A 62 -3.16 -8.83 17.47
C LYS A 62 -1.95 -8.11 18.07
N GLY A 63 -1.03 -7.65 17.22
CA GLY A 63 0.11 -6.82 17.59
C GLY A 63 -0.23 -5.34 17.81
N ASP A 64 0.74 -4.58 18.31
CA ASP A 64 0.64 -3.12 18.47
C ASP A 64 0.93 -2.41 17.14
N ALA A 65 0.03 -1.53 16.71
CA ALA A 65 0.07 -0.97 15.36
C ALA A 65 1.38 -0.20 15.05
N PRO A 66 1.90 0.69 15.91
CA PRO A 66 3.22 1.29 15.73
C PRO A 66 4.36 0.27 15.51
N GLN A 67 4.37 -0.82 16.27
CA GLN A 67 5.38 -1.88 16.10
C GLN A 67 5.24 -2.59 14.75
N GLU A 68 4.01 -2.92 14.35
CA GLU A 68 3.76 -3.59 13.06
C GLU A 68 4.11 -2.70 11.86
N VAL A 69 3.90 -1.38 11.95
CA VAL A 69 4.39 -0.43 10.92
C VAL A 69 5.91 -0.50 10.80
N GLY A 70 6.63 -0.56 11.94
CA GLY A 70 8.09 -0.74 11.93
C GLY A 70 8.52 -2.05 11.27
N GLY A 71 7.83 -3.15 11.57
CA GLY A 71 8.09 -4.47 10.96
C GLY A 71 7.86 -4.47 9.45
N VAL A 72 6.76 -3.86 8.97
CA VAL A 72 6.47 -3.68 7.55
C VAL A 72 7.58 -2.89 6.86
N MET A 73 8.00 -1.75 7.42
CA MET A 73 9.02 -0.91 6.80
C MET A 73 10.38 -1.62 6.66
N VAL A 74 10.81 -2.34 7.71
CA VAL A 74 12.09 -3.07 7.69
C VAL A 74 12.04 -4.24 6.70
N THR A 75 10.95 -4.99 6.66
CA THR A 75 10.81 -6.13 5.75
C THR A 75 10.67 -5.70 4.30
N LEU A 76 9.94 -4.61 4.02
CA LEU A 76 9.86 -4.01 2.68
C LEU A 76 11.24 -3.55 2.19
N ALA A 77 12.00 -2.85 3.03
CA ALA A 77 13.36 -2.42 2.68
C ALA A 77 14.30 -3.61 2.40
N SER A 78 14.22 -4.66 3.23
CA SER A 78 14.98 -5.91 3.01
C SER A 78 14.60 -6.63 1.72
N LEU A 79 13.29 -6.66 1.39
CA LEU A 79 12.79 -7.24 0.15
C LEU A 79 13.30 -6.47 -1.07
N CYS A 80 13.18 -5.14 -1.05
CA CYS A 80 13.71 -4.26 -2.10
C CYS A 80 15.21 -4.47 -2.29
N ALA A 81 16.00 -4.52 -1.22
CA ALA A 81 17.44 -4.77 -1.28
C ALA A 81 17.77 -6.13 -1.92
N THR A 82 17.00 -7.18 -1.60
CA THR A 82 17.18 -8.53 -2.18
C THR A 82 16.92 -8.57 -3.68
N HIS A 83 15.99 -7.74 -4.16
CA HIS A 83 15.61 -7.67 -5.57
C HIS A 83 16.26 -6.51 -6.34
N GLY A 84 17.19 -5.76 -5.73
CA GLY A 84 17.88 -4.63 -6.37
C GLY A 84 16.96 -3.45 -6.69
N ILE A 85 15.89 -3.28 -5.92
CA ILE A 85 14.91 -2.18 -6.05
C ILE A 85 15.30 -1.06 -5.09
N GLU A 86 15.38 0.17 -5.59
CA GLU A 86 15.59 1.35 -4.75
C GLU A 86 14.24 1.85 -4.21
N LEU A 87 13.97 1.56 -2.94
CA LEU A 87 12.67 1.76 -2.30
C LEU A 87 12.19 3.21 -2.37
N GLU A 88 13.04 4.18 -2.03
CA GLU A 88 12.61 5.58 -1.95
C GLU A 88 12.35 6.16 -3.34
N GLN A 89 13.20 5.84 -4.32
CA GLN A 89 13.06 6.28 -5.69
C GLN A 89 11.77 5.74 -6.32
N GLU A 90 11.45 4.45 -6.15
CA GLU A 90 10.22 3.89 -6.70
C GLU A 90 8.97 4.46 -6.02
N ALA A 91 9.01 4.70 -4.70
CA ALA A 91 7.92 5.36 -3.98
C ALA A 91 7.65 6.78 -4.51
N HIS A 92 8.71 7.56 -4.76
CA HIS A 92 8.57 8.92 -5.31
C HIS A 92 8.12 8.93 -6.77
N LYS A 93 8.66 8.03 -7.62
CA LYS A 93 8.22 7.86 -9.01
C LYS A 93 6.74 7.55 -9.09
N GLU A 94 6.26 6.64 -8.25
CA GLU A 94 4.85 6.25 -8.22
C GLU A 94 3.96 7.42 -7.79
N LEU A 95 4.33 8.13 -6.71
CA LEU A 95 3.57 9.30 -6.26
C LEU A 95 3.49 10.38 -7.36
N SER A 96 4.58 10.63 -8.09
CA SER A 96 4.59 11.55 -9.22
C SER A 96 3.72 11.07 -10.38
N ARG A 97 3.67 9.76 -10.64
CA ARG A 97 2.84 9.17 -11.71
C ARG A 97 1.35 9.33 -11.42
N ILE A 98 0.94 9.02 -10.18
CA ILE A 98 -0.48 9.04 -9.78
C ILE A 98 -1.04 10.43 -9.55
N ASP A 99 -0.19 11.45 -9.41
CA ASP A 99 -0.61 12.86 -9.28
C ASP A 99 -1.02 13.51 -10.61
N SER A 100 -0.74 12.86 -11.74
CA SER A 100 -1.17 13.37 -13.05
C SER A 100 -2.70 13.28 -13.21
N SER A 101 -3.31 14.31 -13.81
CA SER A 101 -4.77 14.39 -13.96
C SER A 101 -5.36 13.20 -14.74
N GLU A 102 -4.63 12.69 -15.73
CA GLU A 102 -5.05 11.50 -16.49
C GLU A 102 -5.11 10.25 -15.60
N ILE A 103 -4.09 10.03 -14.77
CA ILE A 103 -4.05 8.86 -13.89
C ILE A 103 -5.06 9.01 -12.75
N ILE A 104 -5.25 10.21 -12.19
CA ILE A 104 -6.33 10.49 -11.21
C ILE A 104 -7.69 10.08 -11.78
N ALA A 105 -8.01 10.47 -13.03
CA ALA A 105 -9.28 10.10 -13.66
C ALA A 105 -9.44 8.58 -13.78
N LYS A 106 -8.38 7.86 -14.19
CA LYS A 106 -8.37 6.40 -14.28
C LYS A 106 -8.54 5.74 -12.90
N ILE A 107 -7.87 6.26 -11.88
CA ILE A 107 -7.93 5.77 -10.50
C ILE A 107 -9.34 5.92 -9.94
N ARG A 108 -9.98 7.09 -10.11
CA ARG A 108 -11.37 7.32 -9.69
C ARG A 108 -12.34 6.36 -10.38
N ALA A 109 -12.18 6.16 -11.69
CA ALA A 109 -13.03 5.24 -12.46
C ALA A 109 -12.86 3.78 -12.02
N LYS A 110 -11.62 3.36 -11.69
CA LYS A 110 -11.36 2.02 -11.11
C LYS A 110 -11.95 1.89 -9.71
N HIS A 111 -11.77 2.89 -8.86
CA HIS A 111 -12.26 2.87 -7.48
C HIS A 111 -13.79 2.72 -7.43
N ALA A 112 -14.54 3.42 -8.28
CA ALA A 112 -15.99 3.30 -8.38
C ALA A 112 -16.51 1.90 -8.78
N ARG A 113 -15.63 1.01 -9.26
CA ARG A 113 -15.96 -0.36 -9.69
C ARG A 113 -15.41 -1.43 -8.74
N LYS A 114 -14.73 -1.04 -7.66
CA LYS A 114 -14.13 -2.01 -6.75
C LYS A 114 -15.21 -2.79 -5.99
N PRO A 115 -15.07 -4.11 -5.87
CA PRO A 115 -15.94 -4.91 -5.04
C PRO A 115 -15.80 -4.50 -3.56
N GLN A 116 -16.92 -4.46 -2.85
CA GLN A 116 -16.96 -4.29 -1.41
C GLN A 116 -16.88 -5.69 -0.78
N PHE A 117 -15.67 -6.07 -0.34
CA PHE A 117 -15.44 -7.21 0.53
C PHE A 117 -15.50 -6.78 1.99
#